data_AF-A0A553SU17-F1
#
_entry.id   AF-A0A553SU17-F1
#
_cell.length_a   1.000
_cell.length_b   1.000
_cell.length_c   1.000
_cell.angle_alpha   90.00
_cell.angle_beta   90.00
_cell.angle_gamma   90.00
#
_symmetry.space_group_name_H-M   'P 1'
#
loop_
_entity.id
_entity.type
_entity.pdbx_description
1 polymer ?
#
loop_
_entity_poly.entity_id
_entity_poly.type
_entity_poly.pdbx_seq_one_letter_code
_entity_poly.pdbx_strand_id
1 'polypeptide(L)'
;MALQEGGGQMYTIKQASTLTKLSIDTIRYYEKAGLLPNIKRLPNKHRVFTQPNIERLQMITCMKKANLSLDEIKLYLDIAETNNMSPEMLAGMHQHKEKVKNQMAQLQTVLDFIDEKLAEGTWLQKKA
;
A
#
# COMPACT_ATOMS: atom_id res chain seq x y z
N MET A 1 26.10 -10.16 -5.56
CA MET A 1 25.83 -11.48 -6.19
C MET A 1 24.38 -11.85 -5.96
N ALA A 2 23.59 -11.92 -7.03
CA ALA A 2 22.31 -12.62 -7.01
C ALA A 2 22.59 -14.12 -7.02
N LEU A 3 21.88 -14.89 -6.19
CA LEU A 3 21.98 -16.35 -6.19
C LEU A 3 21.00 -16.86 -7.26
N GLN A 4 21.50 -17.53 -8.30
CA GLN A 4 20.68 -18.12 -9.36
C GLN A 4 20.63 -19.64 -9.18
N GLU A 5 19.47 -20.16 -8.79
CA GLU A 5 19.07 -21.53 -9.07
C GLU A 5 17.63 -21.51 -9.59
N GLY A 6 17.41 -22.06 -10.78
CA GLY A 6 16.08 -22.33 -11.35
C GLY A 6 15.21 -21.11 -11.65
N GLY A 7 15.48 -20.41 -12.76
CA GLY A 7 14.46 -19.65 -13.52
C GLY A 7 13.89 -18.35 -12.93
N GLY A 8 14.33 -17.88 -11.76
CA GLY A 8 13.84 -16.61 -11.19
C GLY A 8 14.91 -15.86 -10.40
N GLN A 9 15.05 -14.55 -10.64
CA GLN A 9 16.00 -13.71 -9.92
C GLN A 9 15.62 -13.63 -8.44
N MET A 10 16.58 -13.98 -7.58
CA MET A 10 16.44 -13.98 -6.13
C MET A 10 17.25 -12.85 -5.50
N TYR A 11 16.65 -12.18 -4.54
CA TYR A 11 17.19 -11.00 -3.86
C TYR A 11 17.28 -11.26 -2.36
N THR A 12 18.38 -10.82 -1.77
CA THR A 12 18.51 -10.70 -0.32
C THR A 12 17.67 -9.55 0.21
N ILE A 13 17.40 -9.52 1.52
CA ILE A 13 16.67 -8.39 2.14
C ILE A 13 17.36 -7.04 1.91
N LYS A 14 18.70 -7.01 1.82
CA LYS A 14 19.48 -5.80 1.53
C LYS A 14 19.28 -5.33 0.09
N GLN A 15 19.24 -6.26 -0.86
CA GLN A 15 18.92 -5.96 -2.26
C GLN A 15 17.47 -5.51 -2.40
N ALA A 16 16.52 -6.19 -1.76
CA ALA A 16 15.11 -5.79 -1.75
C ALA A 16 14.92 -4.37 -1.19
N SER A 17 15.59 -4.06 -0.07
CA SER A 17 15.63 -2.71 0.52
C SER A 17 16.16 -1.67 -0.47
N THR A 18 17.24 -1.98 -1.19
CA THR A 18 17.82 -1.07 -2.19
C THR A 18 16.88 -0.85 -3.38
N LEU A 19 16.26 -1.91 -3.90
CA LEU A 19 15.36 -1.85 -5.07
C LEU A 19 14.05 -1.14 -4.77
N THR A 20 13.51 -1.35 -3.57
CA THR A 20 12.21 -0.78 -3.16
C THR A 20 12.35 0.56 -2.44
N LYS A 21 13.59 0.95 -2.09
CA LYS A 21 13.90 2.11 -1.23
C LYS A 21 13.23 2.05 0.15
N LEU A 22 12.83 0.86 0.58
CA LEU A 22 12.27 0.63 1.92
C LEU A 22 13.39 0.28 2.90
N SER A 23 13.21 0.66 4.16
CA SER A 23 14.09 0.16 5.22
C SER A 23 13.90 -1.34 5.39
N ILE A 24 14.95 -2.03 5.87
CA ILE A 24 14.89 -3.46 6.18
C ILE A 24 13.79 -3.73 7.22
N ASP A 25 13.62 -2.84 8.20
CA ASP A 25 12.59 -2.97 9.22
C ASP A 25 11.18 -2.80 8.67
N THR A 26 10.99 -1.91 7.69
CA THR A 26 9.71 -1.78 6.97
C THR A 26 9.37 -3.06 6.21
N ILE A 27 10.35 -3.69 5.54
CA ILE A 27 10.14 -4.95 4.84
C ILE A 27 9.76 -6.07 5.82
N ARG A 28 10.45 -6.16 6.97
CA ARG A 28 10.13 -7.13 8.04
C ARG A 28 8.75 -6.88 8.64
N TYR A 29 8.39 -5.62 8.80
CA TYR A 29 7.08 -5.23 9.30
C TYR A 29 5.97 -5.67 8.33
N TYR A 30 6.15 -5.47 7.02
CA TYR A 30 5.20 -5.93 6.01
C TYR A 30 5.09 -7.47 5.93
N GLU A 31 6.22 -8.18 6.10
CA GLU A 31 6.19 -9.64 6.28
C GLU A 31 5.35 -10.04 7.50
N LYS A 32 5.60 -9.42 8.66
CA LYS A 32 4.88 -9.73 9.91
C LYS A 32 3.38 -9.39 9.83
N ALA A 33 3.03 -8.34 9.11
CA ALA A 33 1.65 -7.95 8.85
C ALA A 33 0.96 -8.82 7.76
N GLY A 34 1.67 -9.82 7.19
CA GLY A 34 1.11 -10.76 6.24
C GLY A 34 0.95 -10.22 4.81
N LEU A 35 1.55 -9.07 4.49
CA LEU A 35 1.49 -8.49 3.15
C LEU A 35 2.45 -9.16 2.16
N LEU A 36 3.35 -10.03 2.62
CA LEU A 36 4.30 -10.77 1.79
C LEU A 36 4.15 -12.27 2.08
N PRO A 37 3.09 -12.92 1.57
CA PRO A 37 2.95 -14.36 1.70
C PRO A 37 4.11 -15.06 0.98
N ASN A 38 4.56 -16.20 1.52
CA ASN A 38 5.51 -17.10 0.85
C ASN A 38 6.96 -16.58 0.66
N ILE A 39 7.49 -15.78 1.58
CA ILE A 39 8.94 -15.49 1.59
C ILE A 39 9.72 -16.79 1.82
N LYS A 40 10.48 -17.20 0.81
CA LYS A 40 11.34 -18.38 0.90
C LYS A 40 12.48 -18.13 1.89
N ARG A 41 12.81 -19.16 2.65
CA ARG A 41 14.00 -19.19 3.51
C ARG A 41 14.99 -20.18 2.93
N LEU A 42 16.23 -19.74 2.76
CA LEU A 42 17.34 -20.62 2.41
C LEU A 42 17.67 -21.57 3.57
N PRO A 43 18.39 -22.67 3.32
CA PRO A 43 18.86 -23.60 4.35
C PRO A 43 19.67 -22.91 5.47
N ASN A 44 20.35 -21.82 5.14
CA ASN A 44 21.08 -20.96 6.09
C ASN A 44 20.18 -19.97 6.87
N LYS A 45 18.86 -20.17 6.84
CA LYS A 45 17.81 -19.33 7.48
C LYS A 45 17.71 -17.89 6.96
N HIS A 46 18.43 -17.51 5.91
CA HIS A 46 18.28 -16.19 5.30
C HIS A 46 17.01 -16.10 4.44
N ARG A 47 16.33 -14.94 4.53
CA ARG A 47 15.15 -14.63 3.71
C ARG A 47 15.56 -14.31 2.29
N VAL A 48 14.80 -14.85 1.35
CA VAL A 48 14.97 -14.61 -0.07
C VAL A 48 13.69 -14.07 -0.67
N PHE A 49 13.84 -12.98 -1.42
CA PHE A 49 12.78 -12.29 -2.11
C PHE A 49 12.88 -12.63 -3.60
N THR A 50 11.78 -13.03 -4.21
CA THR A 50 11.70 -13.23 -5.66
C THR A 50 11.30 -11.91 -6.34
N GLN A 51 11.40 -11.84 -7.66
CA GLN A 51 10.93 -10.70 -8.43
C GLN A 51 9.46 -10.30 -8.13
N PRO A 52 8.48 -11.24 -8.06
CA PRO A 52 7.12 -10.92 -7.64
C PRO A 52 7.03 -10.28 -6.25
N ASN A 53 7.89 -10.69 -5.31
CA ASN A 53 7.92 -10.08 -3.97
C ASN A 53 8.37 -8.61 -4.03
N ILE A 54 9.29 -8.27 -4.94
CA ILE A 54 9.74 -6.89 -5.14
C ILE A 54 8.62 -6.04 -5.75
N GLU A 55 7.92 -6.54 -6.76
CA GLU A 55 6.77 -5.86 -7.37
C GLU A 55 5.66 -5.62 -6.35
N ARG A 56 5.36 -6.63 -5.52
CA ARG A 56 4.41 -6.51 -4.41
C ARG A 56 4.82 -5.44 -3.41
N LEU A 57 6.11 -5.38 -3.02
CA LEU A 57 6.64 -4.31 -2.15
C LEU A 57 6.50 -2.91 -2.76
N GLN A 58 6.73 -2.78 -4.08
CA GLN A 58 6.55 -1.51 -4.79
C GLN A 58 5.08 -1.09 -4.81
N MET A 59 4.16 -2.03 -5.03
CA MET A 59 2.71 -1.80 -5.00
C MET A 59 2.24 -1.35 -3.62
N ILE A 60 2.67 -2.05 -2.55
CA ILE A 60 2.40 -1.65 -1.15
C ILE A 60 2.88 -0.22 -0.90
N THR A 61 4.07 0.12 -1.38
CA THR A 61 4.65 1.47 -1.22
C THR A 61 3.83 2.53 -1.93
N CYS A 62 3.36 2.25 -3.15
CA CYS A 62 2.50 3.15 -3.92
C CYS A 62 1.16 3.39 -3.18
N MET A 63 0.51 2.33 -2.73
CA MET A 63 -0.76 2.42 -1.99
C MET A 63 -0.60 3.12 -0.64
N LYS A 64 0.52 2.91 0.05
CA LYS A 64 0.82 3.64 1.29
C LYS A 64 0.93 5.15 1.08
N LYS A 65 1.47 5.60 -0.06
CA LYS A 65 1.52 7.03 -0.41
C LYS A 65 0.14 7.61 -0.70
N ALA A 66 -0.78 6.78 -1.18
CA ALA A 66 -2.20 7.14 -1.32
C ALA A 66 -2.97 7.08 0.02
N ASN A 67 -2.26 6.97 1.15
CA ASN A 67 -2.80 7.00 2.51
C ASN A 67 -3.70 5.80 2.88
N LEU A 68 -3.57 4.68 2.15
CA LEU A 68 -4.29 3.45 2.50
C LEU A 68 -3.73 2.81 3.78
N SER A 69 -4.63 2.25 4.58
CA SER A 69 -4.28 1.39 5.71
C SER A 69 -3.68 0.07 5.23
N LEU A 70 -2.97 -0.65 6.11
CA LEU A 70 -2.37 -1.93 5.73
C LEU A 70 -3.43 -3.00 5.46
N ASP A 71 -4.55 -2.94 6.17
CA ASP A 71 -5.65 -3.89 5.98
C ASP A 71 -6.32 -3.68 4.60
N GLU A 72 -6.48 -2.43 4.17
CA GLU A 72 -6.97 -2.12 2.81
C GLU A 72 -5.99 -2.61 1.74
N ILE A 73 -4.69 -2.34 1.93
CA ILE A 73 -3.65 -2.81 1.02
C ILE A 73 -3.66 -4.33 0.94
N LYS A 74 -3.79 -5.03 2.08
CA LYS A 74 -3.87 -6.49 2.10
C LYS A 74 -5.08 -6.99 1.31
N LEU A 75 -6.25 -6.38 1.48
CA LEU A 75 -7.44 -6.73 0.71
C LEU A 75 -7.23 -6.54 -0.80
N TYR A 76 -6.61 -5.44 -1.23
CA TYR A 76 -6.24 -5.23 -2.64
C TYR A 76 -5.30 -6.31 -3.18
N LEU A 77 -4.31 -6.69 -2.38
CA LEU A 77 -3.32 -7.69 -2.76
C LEU A 77 -3.91 -9.10 -2.81
N ASP A 78 -4.81 -9.45 -1.88
CA ASP A 78 -5.49 -10.74 -1.86
C ASP A 78 -6.44 -10.86 -3.07
N ILE A 79 -7.10 -9.75 -3.44
CA ILE A 79 -7.93 -9.67 -4.65
C ILE A 79 -7.08 -9.80 -5.92
N ALA A 80 -5.89 -9.20 -5.96
CA ALA A 80 -4.99 -9.30 -7.11
C ALA A 80 -4.44 -10.72 -7.34
N GLU A 81 -4.41 -11.56 -6.30
CA GLU A 81 -3.92 -12.94 -6.37
C GLU A 81 -5.04 -13.97 -6.63
N THR A 82 -6.31 -13.57 -6.65
CA THR A 82 -7.44 -14.47 -6.92
C THR A 82 -8.19 -14.09 -8.20
N ASN A 83 -8.57 -15.10 -8.99
CA ASN A 83 -9.53 -14.92 -10.09
C ASN A 83 -10.99 -15.01 -9.62
N ASN A 84 -11.22 -15.46 -8.37
CA ASN A 84 -12.53 -15.62 -7.78
C ASN A 84 -12.58 -14.84 -6.46
N MET A 85 -13.11 -13.62 -6.51
CA MET A 85 -13.32 -12.82 -5.31
C MET A 85 -14.43 -13.45 -4.46
N SER A 86 -14.17 -13.65 -3.17
CA SER A 86 -15.23 -14.12 -2.26
C SER A 86 -16.26 -13.00 -2.01
N PRO A 87 -17.49 -13.34 -1.58
CA PRO A 87 -18.49 -12.34 -1.20
C PRO A 87 -17.97 -11.32 -0.16
N GLU A 88 -17.14 -11.78 0.78
CA GLU A 88 -16.51 -10.94 1.81
C GLU A 88 -15.50 -9.96 1.20
N MET A 89 -14.70 -10.40 0.23
CA MET A 89 -13.75 -9.54 -0.48
C MET A 89 -14.47 -8.45 -1.28
N LEU A 90 -15.55 -8.82 -1.98
CA LEU A 90 -16.40 -7.87 -2.71
C LEU A 90 -17.03 -6.85 -1.76
N ALA A 91 -17.60 -7.31 -0.64
CA ALA A 91 -18.17 -6.42 0.36
C ALA A 91 -17.13 -5.45 0.94
N GLY A 92 -15.92 -5.94 1.24
CA GLY A 92 -14.81 -5.10 1.70
C GLY A 92 -14.41 -4.04 0.68
N MET A 93 -14.34 -4.38 -0.61
CA MET A 93 -14.04 -3.40 -1.66
C MET A 93 -15.16 -2.40 -1.88
N HIS A 94 -16.42 -2.82 -1.80
CA HIS A 94 -17.55 -1.89 -1.83
C HIS A 94 -17.49 -0.90 -0.66
N GLN A 95 -17.19 -1.38 0.56
CA GLN A 95 -17.03 -0.52 1.71
C GLN A 95 -15.87 0.47 1.53
N HIS A 96 -14.73 0.01 1.01
CA HIS A 96 -13.58 0.88 0.75
C HIS A 96 -13.92 1.94 -0.32
N LYS A 97 -14.60 1.55 -1.40
CA LYS A 97 -15.09 2.49 -2.43
C LYS A 97 -15.96 3.59 -1.84
N GLU A 98 -16.89 3.25 -0.95
CA GLU A 98 -17.74 4.26 -0.29
C GLU A 98 -16.95 5.16 0.67
N LYS A 99 -15.95 4.63 1.38
CA LYS A 99 -15.03 5.47 2.17
C LYS A 99 -14.28 6.48 1.30
N VAL A 100 -13.73 6.05 0.16
CA VAL A 100 -13.03 6.94 -0.77
C VAL A 100 -13.95 8.03 -1.29
N LYS A 101 -15.19 7.69 -1.68
CA LYS A 101 -16.18 8.70 -2.10
C LYS A 101 -16.49 9.73 -1.00
N ASN A 102 -16.67 9.27 0.23
CA ASN A 102 -16.93 10.17 1.36
C ASN A 102 -15.73 11.09 1.62
N GLN A 103 -14.50 10.58 1.52
CA GLN A 103 -13.29 11.39 1.64
C GLN A 103 -13.21 12.45 0.52
N MET A 104 -13.52 12.07 -0.72
CA MET A 104 -13.58 13.01 -1.84
C MET A 104 -14.62 14.11 -1.60
N ALA A 105 -15.81 13.76 -1.13
CA ALA A 105 -16.85 14.74 -0.83
C ALA A 105 -16.43 15.71 0.28
N GLN A 106 -15.82 15.21 1.36
CA GLN A 106 -15.30 16.05 2.44
C GLN A 106 -14.20 16.99 1.96
N LEU A 107 -13.25 16.50 1.18
CA LEU A 107 -12.19 17.32 0.60
C LEU A 107 -12.75 18.37 -0.36
N GLN A 108 -13.80 18.03 -1.12
CA GLN A 108 -14.48 18.99 -1.99
C GLN A 108 -15.14 20.10 -1.17
N THR A 109 -15.84 19.79 -0.08
CA THR A 109 -16.42 20.81 0.80
C THR A 109 -15.35 21.75 1.38
N VAL A 110 -14.19 21.22 1.75
CA VAL A 110 -13.06 22.03 2.21
C VAL A 110 -12.54 22.94 1.09
N LEU A 111 -12.42 22.41 -0.12
CA LEU A 111 -12.00 23.17 -1.28
C LEU A 111 -12.99 24.31 -1.60
N ASP A 112 -14.28 24.01 -1.63
CA ASP A 112 -15.34 24.99 -1.89
C ASP A 112 -15.31 26.12 -0.84
N PHE A 113 -15.09 25.78 0.44
CA PHE A 113 -14.91 26.77 1.50
C PHE A 113 -13.66 27.64 1.28
N ILE A 114 -12.53 27.04 0.88
CA ILE A 114 -11.32 27.79 0.58
C ILE A 114 -11.55 28.74 -0.60
N ASP A 115 -12.21 28.29 -1.66
CA ASP A 115 -12.52 29.09 -2.83
C ASP A 115 -13.45 30.27 -2.49
N GLU A 116 -14.48 30.03 -1.66
CA GLU A 116 -15.34 31.09 -1.12
C GLU A 116 -14.52 32.15 -0.35
N LYS A 117 -13.62 31.71 0.54
CA LYS A 117 -12.80 32.64 1.35
C LYS A 117 -11.74 33.37 0.54
N LEU A 118 -11.21 32.76 -0.51
CA LEU A 118 -10.33 33.43 -1.47
C LEU A 118 -11.09 34.49 -2.28
N ALA A 119 -12.34 34.24 -2.66
CA ALA A 119 -13.17 35.21 -3.38
C ALA A 119 -13.61 36.38 -2.49
N GLU A 120 -13.98 36.12 -1.23
CA GLU A 120 -14.41 37.14 -0.26
C GLU A 120 -13.24 37.94 0.34
N GLY A 121 -12.01 37.44 0.24
CA GLY A 121 -10.82 38.04 0.84
C GLY A 121 -10.82 38.08 2.38
N THR A 122 -11.80 37.44 3.02
CA THR A 122 -12.08 37.57 4.45
C THR A 122 -12.30 36.19 5.06
N TRP A 123 -11.41 35.75 5.94
CA TRP A 123 -11.36 34.34 6.37
C TRP A 123 -12.22 34.02 7.60
N LEU A 124 -12.41 35.02 8.46
CA LEU A 124 -13.22 34.94 9.67
C LEU A 124 -13.91 36.28 9.82
N GLN A 125 -15.25 36.29 9.93
CA GLN A 125 -15.93 37.49 10.37
C GLN A 125 -15.52 37.77 11.81
N LYS A 126 -14.68 38.79 12.01
CA LYS A 126 -14.46 39.37 13.33
C LYS A 126 -15.80 39.96 13.77
N LYS A 127 -16.57 39.21 14.56
CA LYS A 127 -17.66 39.81 15.35
C LYS A 127 -17.04 40.86 16.26
N ALA A 128 -17.41 42.11 16.02
CA ALA A 128 -17.22 43.23 16.94
C ALA A 128 -18.09 43.05 18.20
#